data_AF-A0A0F4RM71-F1
#
_entry.id   AF-A0A0F4RM71-F1
#
_cell.length_a   1.000
_cell.length_b   1.000
_cell.length_c   1.000
_cell.angle_alpha   90.00
_cell.angle_beta   90.00
_cell.angle_gamma   90.00
#
_symmetry.space_group_name_H-M   'P 1'
#
loop_
_entity.id
_entity.type
_entity.pdbx_description
1 polymer ?
#
loop_
_entity_poly.entity_id
_entity_poly.type
_entity_poly.pdbx_seq_one_letter_code
_entity_poly.pdbx_strand_id
1 'polypeptide(L)'
;MKTSKFTRAGALILIAGALTACEASRKDGTTVDGGLDGGPLPDGVASIWVDPDGCQHWYVDDGIEGYMSPRLHRDGTPYCREERGMITLKDGSTMLAEPEPTR
;
A
#
# COMPACT_ATOMS: atom_id res chain seq x y z
N MET A 1 18.61 36.99 18.58
CA MET A 1 17.91 35.83 17.95
C MET A 1 16.93 35.22 18.95
N LYS A 2 15.61 35.44 18.77
CA LYS A 2 14.52 34.79 19.53
C LYS A 2 13.99 33.60 18.70
N THR A 3 14.82 32.59 18.45
CA THR A 3 14.45 31.41 17.65
C THR A 3 13.85 30.28 18.50
N SER A 4 14.17 30.21 19.80
CA SER A 4 13.83 29.12 20.72
C SER A 4 12.34 28.74 20.80
N LYS A 5 11.42 29.71 20.79
CA LYS A 5 9.97 29.41 20.89
C LYS A 5 9.43 28.75 19.62
N PHE A 6 9.88 29.19 18.45
CA PHE A 6 9.48 28.64 17.17
C PHE A 6 10.11 27.26 16.93
N THR A 7 11.36 27.04 17.36
CA THR A 7 12.00 25.72 17.28
C THR A 7 11.31 24.69 18.19
N ARG A 8 10.90 25.08 19.40
CA ARG A 8 10.15 24.20 20.32
C ARG A 8 8.74 23.88 19.82
N ALA A 9 8.05 24.88 19.26
CA ALA A 9 6.73 24.67 18.65
C ALA A 9 6.83 23.74 17.43
N GLY A 10 7.83 23.92 16.56
CA GLY A 10 8.07 23.03 15.42
C GLY A 10 8.41 21.59 15.83
N ALA A 11 9.21 21.40 16.88
CA ALA A 11 9.52 20.08 17.41
C ALA A 11 8.29 19.35 17.96
N LEU A 12 7.39 20.05 18.66
CA LEU A 12 6.15 19.46 19.19
C LEU A 12 5.17 19.05 18.07
N ILE A 13 5.07 19.85 17.00
CA ILE A 13 4.24 19.52 15.84
C ILE A 13 4.78 18.28 15.12
N LEU A 14 6.11 18.17 14.93
CA LEU A 14 6.74 17.00 14.32
C LEU A 14 6.51 15.72 15.15
N ILE A 15 6.66 15.80 16.48
CA ILE A 15 6.42 14.64 17.37
C ILE A 15 4.94 14.24 17.32
N ALA A 16 4.01 15.20 17.38
CA ALA A 16 2.59 14.92 17.30
C ALA A 16 2.17 14.33 15.95
N GLY A 17 2.76 14.81 14.84
CA GLY A 17 2.50 14.27 13.51
C GLY A 17 3.11 12.87 13.28
N ALA A 18 4.23 12.54 13.93
CA ALA A 18 4.78 11.20 13.86
C ALA A 18 3.91 10.15 14.59
N LEU A 19 3.15 10.57 15.61
CA LEU A 19 2.27 9.69 16.38
C LEU A 19 0.97 9.33 15.65
N THR A 20 0.54 10.14 14.67
CA THR A 20 -0.67 9.83 13.89
C THR A 20 -0.43 8.77 12.82
N ALA A 21 0.81 8.54 12.37
CA ALA A 21 1.12 7.51 11.38
C ALA A 21 1.20 6.07 11.96
N CYS A 22 0.63 5.82 13.14
CA CYS A 22 0.72 4.52 13.79
C CYS A 22 -0.61 3.79 13.66
N GLU A 23 -0.60 2.62 13.02
CA GLU A 23 -1.76 1.74 12.91
C GLU A 23 -2.29 1.33 14.29
N ALA A 24 -3.62 1.23 14.42
CA ALA A 24 -4.28 0.85 15.65
C ALA A 24 -5.13 -0.41 15.46
N SER A 25 -4.80 -1.50 16.18
CA SER A 25 -5.66 -2.69 16.22
C SER A 25 -6.85 -2.49 17.15
N ARG A 26 -8.07 -2.60 16.63
CA ARG A 26 -9.32 -2.59 17.39
C ARG A 26 -9.62 -3.97 17.98
N LYS A 27 -10.45 -3.99 19.02
CA LYS A 27 -10.87 -5.22 19.74
C LYS A 27 -11.72 -6.18 18.90
N ASP A 28 -12.27 -5.71 17.80
CA ASP A 28 -13.03 -6.52 16.83
C ASP A 28 -12.14 -7.21 15.78
N GLY A 29 -10.81 -7.09 15.90
CA GLY A 29 -9.85 -7.70 14.98
C GLY A 29 -9.56 -6.86 13.74
N THR A 30 -10.16 -5.68 13.61
CA THR A 30 -9.85 -4.76 12.51
C THR A 30 -8.64 -3.90 12.85
N THR A 31 -7.72 -3.76 11.90
CA THR A 31 -6.68 -2.72 11.94
C THR A 31 -7.22 -1.46 11.29
N VAL A 32 -6.86 -0.32 11.84
CA VAL A 32 -7.28 0.99 11.35
C VAL A 32 -6.02 1.78 11.06
N ASP A 33 -5.99 2.40 9.90
CA ASP A 33 -5.05 3.45 9.62
C ASP A 33 -5.20 4.60 10.64
N GLY A 34 -4.06 5.07 11.14
CA GLY A 34 -3.96 6.23 12.02
C GLY A 34 -3.94 7.58 11.28
N GLY A 35 -3.84 7.55 9.95
CA GLY A 35 -3.81 8.68 9.04
C GLY A 35 -5.02 9.62 9.15
N LEU A 36 -4.90 10.77 8.47
CA LEU A 36 -5.92 11.84 8.53
C LEU A 36 -7.24 11.46 7.85
N ASP A 37 -7.21 10.47 6.97
CA ASP A 37 -8.35 9.84 6.30
C ASP A 37 -8.71 8.47 6.89
N GLY A 38 -8.16 8.13 8.06
CA GLY A 38 -8.38 6.88 8.79
C GLY A 38 -9.86 6.50 8.87
N GLY A 39 -10.25 5.59 7.99
CA GLY A 39 -11.56 4.95 7.97
C GLY A 39 -11.44 3.48 8.35
N PRO A 40 -12.53 2.79 8.70
CA PRO A 40 -12.53 1.35 8.50
C PRO A 40 -12.24 1.13 7.02
N LEU A 41 -11.19 0.36 6.66
CA LEU A 41 -11.01 -0.17 5.31
C LEU A 41 -12.35 -0.84 4.96
N PRO A 42 -13.23 -0.24 4.13
CA PRO A 42 -14.55 -0.80 3.87
C PRO A 42 -14.29 -2.03 3.01
N ASP A 43 -14.20 -3.17 3.69
CA ASP A 43 -14.07 -4.49 3.14
C ASP A 43 -12.94 -4.68 2.13
N GLY A 44 -11.70 -4.32 2.47
CA GLY A 44 -10.49 -4.92 1.87
C GLY A 44 -10.61 -5.33 0.40
N VAL A 45 -11.12 -4.42 -0.46
CA VAL A 45 -11.38 -4.73 -1.87
C VAL A 45 -10.03 -4.69 -2.55
N ALA A 46 -9.32 -5.80 -2.41
CA ALA A 46 -8.00 -5.96 -2.98
C ALA A 46 -8.12 -5.86 -4.50
N SER A 47 -7.38 -4.91 -5.05
CA SER A 47 -7.16 -4.88 -6.49
C SER A 47 -6.17 -5.98 -6.85
N ILE A 48 -6.26 -6.48 -8.09
CA ILE A 48 -5.27 -7.41 -8.62
C ILE A 48 -4.20 -6.59 -9.30
N TRP A 49 -2.98 -6.69 -8.80
CA TRP A 49 -1.79 -6.27 -9.53
C TRP A 49 -1.19 -7.48 -10.26
N VAL A 50 -0.62 -7.25 -11.45
CA VAL A 50 0.04 -8.29 -12.25
C VAL A 50 1.46 -7.83 -12.53
N ASP A 51 2.43 -8.65 -12.15
CA ASP A 51 3.85 -8.38 -12.35
C ASP A 51 4.30 -8.67 -13.81
N PRO A 52 5.53 -8.28 -14.19
CA PRO A 52 6.06 -8.56 -15.53
C PRO A 52 6.16 -10.06 -15.85
N ASP A 53 6.22 -10.93 -14.85
CA ASP A 53 6.22 -12.39 -15.03
C ASP A 53 4.81 -12.97 -15.26
N GLY A 54 3.78 -12.11 -15.18
CA GLY A 54 2.37 -12.45 -15.36
C GLY A 54 1.68 -12.93 -14.10
N CYS A 55 2.36 -12.93 -12.94
CA CYS A 55 1.84 -13.43 -11.68
C CYS A 55 1.04 -12.36 -10.94
N GLN A 56 -0.04 -12.81 -10.29
CA GLN A 56 -1.03 -11.94 -9.66
C GLN A 56 -0.74 -11.76 -8.18
N HIS A 57 -0.96 -10.54 -7.71
CA HIS A 57 -0.85 -10.16 -6.31
C HIS A 57 -2.10 -9.41 -5.88
N TRP A 58 -2.56 -9.70 -4.67
CA TRP A 58 -3.52 -8.85 -3.98
C TRP A 58 -2.81 -7.58 -3.57
N TYR A 59 -3.39 -6.44 -3.93
CA TYR A 59 -2.91 -5.12 -3.56
C TYR A 59 -4.02 -4.36 -2.85
N VAL A 60 -3.70 -3.87 -1.65
CA VAL A 60 -4.54 -2.98 -0.87
C VAL A 60 -3.75 -1.72 -0.57
N ASP A 61 -4.36 -0.59 -0.88
CA ASP A 61 -3.85 0.74 -0.57
C ASP A 61 -4.54 1.24 0.71
N ASP A 62 -3.75 1.56 1.73
CA ASP A 62 -4.17 2.12 3.02
C ASP A 62 -3.53 3.51 3.21
N GLY A 63 -3.57 4.33 2.15
CA GLY A 63 -3.14 5.72 2.19
C GLY A 63 -1.62 5.88 2.06
N ILE A 64 -0.91 5.93 3.20
CA ILE A 64 0.57 5.96 3.21
C ILE A 64 1.14 4.54 3.18
N GLU A 65 0.40 3.60 3.75
CA GLU A 65 0.78 2.19 3.88
C GLU A 65 0.12 1.36 2.76
N GLY A 66 0.87 0.42 2.18
CA GLY A 66 0.38 -0.46 1.13
C GLY A 66 0.66 -1.92 1.47
N TYR A 67 -0.36 -2.77 1.38
CA TYR A 67 -0.24 -4.20 1.62
C TYR A 67 -0.29 -4.97 0.30
N MET A 68 0.67 -5.87 0.11
CA MET A 68 0.71 -6.77 -1.04
C MET A 68 0.94 -8.21 -0.61
N SER A 69 0.18 -9.15 -1.18
CA SER A 69 0.43 -10.58 -1.02
C SER A 69 0.25 -11.33 -2.34
N PRO A 70 1.04 -12.40 -2.59
CA PRO A 70 0.83 -13.23 -3.77
C PRO A 70 -0.57 -13.84 -3.77
N ARG A 71 -1.23 -13.82 -4.93
CA ARG A 71 -2.47 -14.56 -5.13
C ARG A 71 -2.11 -16.00 -5.46
N LEU A 72 -2.45 -16.92 -4.57
CA LEU A 72 -2.08 -18.33 -4.69
C LEU A 72 -3.28 -19.21 -5.11
N HIS A 73 -2.98 -20.27 -5.83
CA HIS A 73 -3.85 -21.44 -5.96
C HIS A 73 -3.96 -22.17 -4.61
N ARG A 74 -4.93 -23.10 -4.51
CA ARG A 74 -5.15 -23.89 -3.28
C ARG A 74 -3.97 -24.77 -2.89
N ASP A 75 -3.10 -25.09 -3.83
CA ASP A 75 -1.87 -25.87 -3.64
C ASP A 75 -0.66 -25.00 -3.22
N GLY A 76 -0.86 -23.69 -3.09
CA GLY A 76 0.20 -22.74 -2.72
C GLY A 76 1.03 -22.22 -3.90
N THR A 77 0.72 -22.62 -5.14
CA THR A 77 1.42 -22.09 -6.32
C THR A 77 0.91 -20.69 -6.70
N PRO A 78 1.75 -19.79 -7.24
CA PRO A 78 1.31 -18.48 -7.70
C PRO A 78 0.31 -18.56 -8.85
N TYR A 79 -0.70 -17.69 -8.83
CA TYR A 79 -1.66 -17.56 -9.92
C TYR A 79 -1.07 -16.65 -11.00
N CYS A 80 -0.67 -17.20 -12.15
CA CYS A 80 -0.03 -16.44 -13.23
C CYS A 80 -0.77 -16.58 -14.57
N ARG A 81 -0.66 -15.55 -15.43
CA ARG A 81 -1.14 -15.55 -16.82
C ARG A 81 0.02 -15.82 -17.78
N GLU A 82 -0.31 -16.22 -19.01
CA GLU A 82 0.68 -16.48 -20.06
C GLU A 82 1.25 -15.16 -20.66
N GLU A 83 0.47 -14.08 -20.66
CA GLU A 83 0.92 -12.78 -21.16
C GLU A 83 1.90 -12.10 -20.20
N ARG A 84 3.19 -12.41 -20.34
CA ARG A 84 4.29 -11.74 -19.64
C ARG A 84 4.56 -10.36 -20.20
N GLY A 85 4.99 -9.46 -19.33
CA GLY A 85 5.41 -8.10 -19.67
C GLY A 85 4.25 -7.17 -20.02
N MET A 86 2.99 -7.55 -19.75
CA MET A 86 1.81 -6.73 -20.04
C MET A 86 1.01 -6.45 -18.76
N ILE A 87 0.87 -5.16 -18.42
CA ILE A 87 0.10 -4.69 -17.27
C ILE A 87 -1.26 -4.19 -17.77
N THR A 88 -2.35 -4.57 -17.09
CA THR A 88 -3.70 -4.05 -17.34
C THR A 88 -3.99 -2.91 -16.37
N LEU A 89 -4.31 -1.73 -16.90
CA LEU A 89 -4.66 -0.56 -16.10
C LEU A 89 -6.13 -0.59 -15.67
N LYS A 90 -6.47 0.25 -14.69
CA LYS A 90 -7.83 0.35 -14.13
C LYS A 90 -8.90 0.68 -15.18
N ASP A 91 -8.53 1.35 -16.27
CA ASP A 91 -9.41 1.68 -17.40
C ASP A 91 -9.55 0.55 -18.44
N GLY A 92 -8.91 -0.61 -18.20
CA GLY A 92 -8.90 -1.75 -19.11
C GLY A 92 -7.87 -1.65 -20.24
N SER A 93 -7.15 -0.54 -20.36
CA SER A 93 -6.03 -0.43 -21.29
C SER A 93 -4.86 -1.31 -20.84
N THR A 94 -3.96 -1.61 -21.77
CA THR A 94 -2.76 -2.41 -21.46
C THR A 94 -1.50 -1.64 -21.86
N MET A 95 -0.45 -1.82 -21.06
CA MET A 95 0.87 -1.27 -21.33
C MET A 95 1.95 -2.33 -21.10
N LEU A 96 3.07 -2.19 -21.80
CA LEU A 96 4.24 -3.01 -21.51
C LEU A 96 4.76 -2.63 -20.12
N ALA A 97 5.04 -3.64 -19.30
CA ALA A 97 5.78 -3.47 -18.07
C ALA A 97 7.16 -2.92 -18.42
N GLU A 98 7.62 -1.91 -17.67
CA GLU A 98 8.99 -1.44 -17.82
C GLU A 98 9.94 -2.58 -17.45
N PRO A 99 10.99 -2.85 -18.27
CA PRO A 99 11.95 -3.89 -17.94
C PRO A 99 12.61 -3.59 -16.59
N GLU A 100 12.87 -4.65 -15.81
CA GLU A 100 13.61 -4.51 -14.56
C GLU A 100 14.96 -3.83 -14.83
N PRO A 101 15.41 -2.90 -13.95
CA PRO A 101 16.72 -2.31 -14.07
C PRO A 101 17.79 -3.41 -14.09
N THR A 102 18.53 -3.52 -15.18
CA THR A 102 19.69 -4.41 -15.25
C THR A 102 20.72 -3.91 -14.24
N ARG A 103 21.08 -4.75 -13.29
CA ARG A 103 22.05 -4.44 -12.23
C ARG A 103 23.46 -4.19 -12.79
#